data_AF-A0A959EJZ9-F1
#
_entry.id   AF-A0A959EJZ9-F1
#
_cell.length_a   1.000
_cell.length_b   1.000
_cell.length_c   1.000
_cell.angle_alpha   90.00
_cell.angle_beta   90.00
_cell.angle_gamma   90.00
#
_symmetry.space_group_name_H-M   'P 1'
#
loop_
_entity.id
_entity.type
_entity.pdbx_description
1 polymer ?
#
loop_
_entity_poly.entity_id
_entity_poly.type
_entity_poly.pdbx_seq_one_letter_code
_entity_poly.pdbx_strand_id
1 'polypeptide(L)'
;MEPNFEQYAQMMQKMMADSLAAADQARDAALAELATAQEERRLLEEKADQVVAERLSKERSAIAESVRQQLWRDIAGRMLQDGMEVEQIAAWL
;
A
#
# COMPACT_ATOMS: atom_id res chain seq x y z
N MET A 1 52.83 46.91 7.64
CA MET A 1 51.98 46.10 8.54
C MET A 1 51.05 45.27 7.66
N GLU A 2 51.49 44.19 7.01
CA GLU A 2 50.69 43.66 5.87
C GLU A 2 50.58 42.12 5.65
N PRO A 3 51.07 41.17 6.48
CA PRO A 3 50.82 39.74 6.20
C PRO A 3 49.56 39.13 6.85
N ASN A 4 48.99 39.76 7.88
CA ASN A 4 47.92 39.13 8.69
C ASN A 4 46.51 39.28 8.06
N PHE A 5 46.28 40.35 7.28
CA PHE A 5 44.97 40.62 6.67
C PHE A 5 44.64 39.65 5.54
N GLU A 6 45.59 39.37 4.65
CA GLU A 6 45.40 38.41 3.54
C GLU A 6 45.20 36.98 4.07
N GLN A 7 45.93 36.60 5.12
CA GLN A 7 45.75 35.31 5.80
C GLN A 7 44.37 35.20 6.43
N TYR A 8 43.89 36.26 7.10
CA TYR A 8 42.54 36.30 7.65
C TYR A 8 41.46 36.22 6.55
N ALA A 9 41.64 36.94 5.44
CA ALA A 9 40.72 36.91 4.31
C ALA A 9 40.67 35.52 3.65
N GLN A 10 41.81 34.86 3.43
CA GLN A 10 41.87 33.50 2.90
C GLN A 10 41.23 32.49 3.86
N MET A 11 41.42 32.66 5.17
CA MET A 11 40.80 31.80 6.17
C MET A 11 39.27 31.94 6.17
N MET A 12 38.75 33.16 6.08
CA MET A 12 37.31 33.42 5.94
C MET A 12 36.74 32.84 4.64
N GLN A 13 37.46 32.98 3.52
CA GLN A 13 37.05 32.42 2.23
C GLN A 13 36.99 30.89 2.26
N LYS A 14 37.99 30.25 2.88
CA LYS A 14 38.02 28.80 3.04
C LYS A 14 36.89 28.29 3.93
N MET A 15 36.65 28.94 5.09
CA MET A 15 35.55 28.56 5.97
C MET A 15 34.17 28.70 5.29
N MET A 16 33.98 29.74 4.47
CA MET A 16 32.74 29.90 3.70
C MET A 16 32.58 28.81 2.63
N ALA A 17 33.66 28.43 1.94
CA ALA A 17 33.63 27.34 0.97
C ALA A 17 33.32 25.99 1.63
N ASP A 18 33.93 25.70 2.78
CA ASP A 18 33.69 24.47 3.54
C ASP A 18 32.25 24.42 4.08
N SER A 19 31.72 25.57 4.56
CA SER A 19 30.34 25.68 5.02
C SER A 19 29.32 25.48 3.89
N LEU A 20 29.62 25.99 2.70
CA LEU A 20 28.74 25.83 1.54
C LEU A 20 28.73 24.37 1.08
N ALA A 21 29.89 23.73 1.01
CA ALA A 21 30.00 22.30 0.68
C ALA A 21 29.26 21.41 1.70
N ALA A 22 29.34 21.74 2.99
CA ALA A 22 28.60 21.03 4.04
C ALA A 22 27.07 21.22 3.90
N ALA A 23 26.62 22.42 3.52
CA ALA A 23 25.20 22.69 3.29
C ALA A 23 24.66 21.94 2.06
N ASP A 24 25.42 21.89 0.97
CA ASP A 24 25.07 21.09 -0.20
C ASP A 24 25.02 19.59 0.12
N GLN A 25 26.00 19.08 0.87
CA GLN A 25 26.00 17.68 1.30
C GLN A 25 24.80 17.35 2.20
N ALA A 26 24.44 18.25 3.13
CA ALA A 26 23.26 18.06 3.98
C ALA A 26 21.95 18.09 3.19
N ARG A 27 21.85 18.97 2.18
CA ARG A 27 20.69 19.01 1.28
C ARG A 27 20.57 17.71 0.50
N ASP A 28 21.66 17.25 -0.09
CA ASP A 28 21.65 16.04 -0.92
C ASP A 28 21.34 14.79 -0.08
N ALA A 29 21.84 14.72 1.16
CA ALA A 29 21.48 13.68 2.12
C ALA A 29 19.98 13.72 2.49
N ALA A 30 19.43 14.91 2.79
CA ALA A 30 18.01 15.07 3.10
C ALA A 30 17.11 14.70 1.92
N LEU A 31 17.52 15.00 0.69
CA LEU A 31 16.79 14.61 -0.52
C LEU A 31 16.83 13.08 -0.74
N ALA A 32 17.96 12.44 -0.47
CA ALA A 32 18.09 10.99 -0.55
C ALA A 32 17.23 10.27 0.50
N GLU A 33 17.22 10.76 1.74
CA GLU A 33 16.36 10.25 2.81
C GLU A 33 14.87 10.44 2.46
N LEU A 34 14.50 11.61 1.93
CA LEU A 34 13.12 11.87 1.49
C LEU A 34 12.70 10.92 0.37
N ALA A 35 13.55 10.70 -0.63
CA ALA A 35 13.26 9.77 -1.71
C ALA A 35 13.06 8.34 -1.19
N THR A 36 13.88 7.92 -0.22
CA THR A 36 13.76 6.61 0.44
C THR A 36 12.43 6.49 1.19
N ALA A 37 12.08 7.49 2.00
CA ALA A 37 10.83 7.50 2.75
C ALA A 37 9.59 7.52 1.84
N GLN A 38 9.66 8.20 0.69
CA GLN A 38 8.58 8.20 -0.30
C GLN A 38 8.38 6.82 -0.93
N GLU A 39 9.47 6.11 -1.25
CA GLU A 39 9.40 4.76 -1.81
C GLU A 39 8.89 3.75 -0.80
N GLU A 40 9.34 3.82 0.46
CA GLU A 40 8.81 2.98 1.54
C GLU A 40 7.31 3.19 1.73
N ARG A 41 6.85 4.45 1.71
CA ARG A 41 5.44 4.77 1.78
C ARG A 41 4.66 4.18 0.59
N ARG A 42 5.17 4.30 -0.63
CA ARG A 42 4.55 3.74 -1.84
C ARG A 42 4.37 2.22 -1.71
N LEU A 43 5.40 1.51 -1.26
CA LEU A 43 5.37 0.06 -1.06
C LEU A 43 4.38 -0.35 0.04
N LEU A 44 4.23 0.46 1.09
CA LEU A 44 3.24 0.21 2.15
C LEU A 44 1.81 0.41 1.64
N GLU A 45 1.56 1.45 0.83
CA GLU A 45 0.27 1.71 0.20
C GLU A 45 -0.12 0.55 -0.73
N GLU A 46 0.80 0.10 -1.59
CA GLU A 46 0.56 -1.06 -2.47
C GLU A 46 0.23 -2.35 -1.70
N LYS A 47 0.94 -2.61 -0.58
CA LYS A 47 0.67 -3.76 0.27
C LYS A 47 -0.69 -3.64 0.97
N ALA A 48 -1.06 -2.46 1.44
CA ALA A 48 -2.35 -2.23 2.07
C ALA A 48 -3.50 -2.52 1.09
N ASP A 49 -3.38 -2.02 -0.14
CA ASP A 49 -4.37 -2.26 -1.20
C ASP A 49 -4.49 -3.76 -1.54
N GLN A 50 -3.36 -4.48 -1.63
CA GLN A 50 -3.36 -5.93 -1.86
C GLN A 50 -4.10 -6.69 -0.74
N VAL A 51 -3.80 -6.37 0.52
CA VAL A 51 -4.43 -7.02 1.68
C VAL A 51 -5.93 -6.73 1.72
N VAL A 52 -6.33 -5.49 1.45
CA VAL A 52 -7.76 -5.10 1.40
C VAL A 52 -8.47 -5.83 0.27
N ALA A 53 -7.88 -5.88 -0.93
CA ALA A 53 -8.47 -6.58 -2.08
C ALA A 53 -8.63 -8.09 -1.83
N GLU A 54 -7.61 -8.74 -1.25
CA GLU A 54 -7.67 -10.16 -0.92
C GLU A 54 -8.77 -10.45 0.10
N ARG A 55 -8.87 -9.63 1.16
CA ARG A 55 -9.88 -9.79 2.19
C ARG A 55 -11.29 -9.58 1.63
N LEU A 56 -11.50 -8.51 0.87
CA LEU A 56 -12.79 -8.24 0.22
C LEU A 56 -13.19 -9.37 -0.74
N SER A 57 -12.24 -9.94 -1.47
CA SER A 57 -12.49 -11.08 -2.36
C SER A 57 -12.98 -12.31 -1.59
N LYS A 58 -12.31 -12.65 -0.48
CA LYS A 58 -12.72 -13.77 0.40
C LYS A 58 -14.10 -13.55 1.01
N GLU A 59 -14.33 -12.35 1.57
CA GLU A 59 -15.62 -12.02 2.19
C GLU A 59 -16.76 -12.03 1.15
N ARG A 60 -16.56 -11.45 -0.04
CA ARG A 60 -17.54 -11.51 -1.14
C ARG A 60 -17.83 -12.94 -1.58
N SER A 61 -16.81 -13.78 -1.66
CA SER A 61 -16.97 -15.20 -2.03
C SER A 61 -17.78 -15.96 -0.98
N ALA A 62 -17.52 -15.72 0.31
CA ALA A 62 -18.29 -16.32 1.40
C ALA A 62 -19.76 -15.85 1.41
N ILE A 63 -20.01 -14.56 1.18
CA ILE A 63 -21.37 -14.02 1.07
C ILE A 63 -22.09 -14.62 -0.15
N ALA A 64 -21.44 -14.65 -1.31
CA ALA A 64 -22.03 -15.21 -2.53
C ALA A 64 -22.37 -16.69 -2.36
N GLU A 65 -21.52 -17.45 -1.67
CA GLU A 65 -21.78 -18.86 -1.34
C GLU A 65 -22.97 -19.00 -0.39
N SER A 66 -23.02 -18.20 0.67
CA SER A 66 -24.16 -18.20 1.61
C SER A 66 -25.48 -17.86 0.93
N VAL A 67 -25.49 -16.83 0.06
CA VAL A 67 -26.68 -16.43 -0.70
C VAL A 67 -27.11 -17.55 -1.67
N ARG A 68 -26.15 -18.18 -2.36
CA ARG A 68 -26.43 -19.30 -3.27
C ARG A 68 -27.05 -20.49 -2.55
N GLN A 69 -26.50 -20.87 -1.40
CA GLN A 69 -27.03 -21.95 -0.57
C GLN A 69 -28.45 -21.65 -0.09
N GLN A 70 -28.73 -20.40 0.31
CA GLN A 70 -30.08 -19.99 0.70
C GLN A 70 -31.05 -20.11 -0.48
N LEU A 71 -30.68 -19.59 -1.64
CA LEU A 71 -31.51 -19.66 -2.85
C LEU A 71 -31.81 -21.11 -3.25
N TRP A 72 -30.82 -22.00 -3.19
CA TRP A 72 -31.01 -23.41 -3.48
C TRP A 72 -31.97 -24.08 -2.49
N ARG A 73 -31.85 -23.77 -1.19
CA ARG A 73 -32.81 -24.26 -0.19
C ARG A 73 -34.22 -23.75 -0.45
N ASP A 74 -34.38 -22.48 -0.81
CA ASP A 74 -35.68 -21.88 -1.09
C ASP A 74 -36.32 -22.47 -2.36
N ILE A 75 -35.52 -22.76 -3.38
CA ILE A 75 -36.00 -23.41 -4.62
C ILE A 75 -36.39 -24.86 -4.34
N ALA A 76 -35.52 -25.64 -3.69
CA ALA A 76 -35.82 -27.02 -3.33
C ALA A 76 -37.06 -27.12 -2.44
N GLY A 77 -37.22 -26.20 -1.47
CA GLY A 77 -38.41 -26.12 -0.62
C GLY A 77 -39.70 -25.90 -1.40
N ARG A 78 -39.68 -25.04 -2.43
CA ARG A 78 -40.83 -24.84 -3.33
C ARG A 78 -41.11 -26.05 -4.20
N MET A 79 -40.09 -26.66 -4.78
CA MET A 79 -40.22 -27.88 -5.58
C MET A 79 -40.84 -29.04 -4.77
N LEU A 80 -40.48 -29.18 -3.50
CA LEU A 80 -41.10 -30.15 -2.59
C LEU A 80 -42.57 -29.82 -2.31
N GLN A 81 -42.90 -28.54 -2.11
CA GLN A 81 -44.29 -28.09 -1.92
C GLN A 81 -45.15 -28.32 -3.16
N ASP A 82 -44.55 -28.26 -4.35
CA ASP A 82 -45.18 -28.55 -5.64
C ASP A 82 -45.35 -30.07 -5.88
N GLY A 83 -44.94 -30.91 -4.92
CA GLY A 83 -45.14 -32.37 -4.95
C GLY A 83 -44.07 -33.14 -5.72
N MET A 84 -42.93 -32.51 -6.00
CA MET A 84 -41.83 -33.13 -6.72
C MET A 84 -40.97 -33.99 -5.79
N GLU A 85 -40.53 -35.16 -6.27
CA GLU A 85 -39.78 -36.11 -5.46
C GLU A 85 -38.34 -35.62 -5.19
N VAL A 86 -37.79 -35.97 -4.03
CA VAL A 86 -36.42 -35.57 -3.63
C VAL A 86 -35.37 -36.00 -4.67
N GLU A 87 -35.54 -37.18 -5.27
CA GLU A 87 -34.64 -37.69 -6.31
C GLU A 87 -34.66 -36.83 -7.57
N GLN A 88 -35.82 -36.26 -7.93
CA GLN A 88 -35.98 -35.38 -9.08
C GLN A 88 -35.36 -34.00 -8.82
N ILE A 89 -35.49 -33.49 -7.59
CA ILE A 89 -34.86 -32.24 -7.15
C ILE A 89 -33.33 -32.40 -7.13
N ALA A 90 -32.83 -33.50 -6.57
CA ALA A 90 -31.41 -33.80 -6.51
C ALA A 90 -30.78 -34.01 -7.89
N ALA A 91 -31.54 -34.52 -8.87
CA ALA A 91 -31.09 -34.64 -10.26
C ALA A 91 -31.07 -33.29 -11.01
N TRP A 92 -31.84 -32.30 -10.54
CA TRP A 92 -31.90 -30.97 -11.13
C TRP A 92 -30.82 -30.01 -10.58
N LEU A 93 -30.50 -30.14 -9.29
CA LEU A 93 -29.43 -29.40 -8.60
C LEU A 93 -28.04 -29.86 -9.03
#